data_AF-A0A929H015-F1
#
_entry.id   AF-A0A929H015-F1
#
_cell.length_a   1.000
_cell.length_b   1.000
_cell.length_c   1.000
_cell.angle_alpha   90.00
_cell.angle_beta   90.00
_cell.angle_gamma   90.00
#
_symmetry.space_group_name_H-M   'P 1'
#
loop_
_entity.id
_entity.type
_entity.pdbx_description
1 polymer ?
#
loop_
_entity_poly.entity_id
_entity_poly.type
_entity_poly.pdbx_seq_one_letter_code
_entity_poly.pdbx_strand_id
1 'polypeptide(L)'
;MSQTSGSGGEGHPGTPIGPGELGIMNSRARELLLKYWDFRLFSSALRRHGIDLRSAVVLDAGCGSGYSTSLIWEMFRPRELLACDVVPEQVERARARGVPATVFVGDITSL
;
A
#
# COMPACT_ATOMS: atom_id res chain seq x y z
N MET A 1 23.40 11.52 48.87
CA MET A 1 23.87 11.05 47.55
C MET A 1 22.74 10.25 46.94
N SER A 2 21.91 10.90 46.13
CA SER A 2 20.76 10.30 45.46
C SER A 2 21.22 9.42 44.31
N GLN A 3 20.76 8.17 44.28
CA GLN A 3 20.82 7.34 43.09
C GLN A 3 19.68 7.79 42.16
N THR A 4 20.04 8.38 41.03
CA THR A 4 19.10 8.68 39.95
C THR A 4 18.81 7.40 39.19
N SER A 5 17.60 6.91 39.35
CA SER A 5 16.95 5.90 38.51
C SER A 5 16.87 6.37 37.06
N GLY A 6 17.04 5.41 36.15
CA GLY A 6 17.26 5.61 34.73
C GLY A 6 16.06 6.15 33.96
N SER A 7 16.37 6.69 32.78
CA SER A 7 15.42 6.90 31.70
C SER A 7 16.07 6.47 30.38
N GLY A 8 16.21 5.16 30.23
CA GLY A 8 16.32 4.55 28.90
C GLY A 8 14.93 4.56 28.28
N GLY A 9 14.73 5.37 27.24
CA GLY A 9 13.49 5.37 26.48
C GLY A 9 13.37 4.07 25.69
N GLU A 10 12.69 3.09 26.26
CA GLU A 10 12.33 1.84 25.59
C GLU A 10 11.22 2.13 24.58
N GLY A 11 11.52 1.87 23.29
CA GLY A 11 10.53 1.86 22.22
C GLY A 11 9.50 0.77 22.46
N HIS A 12 8.23 1.11 22.28
CA HIS A 12 7.11 0.18 22.42
C HIS A 12 7.13 -0.86 21.28
N PRO A 13 7.21 -2.17 21.55
CA PRO A 13 6.99 -3.19 20.54
C PRO A 13 5.48 -3.35 20.37
N GLY A 14 4.87 -2.73 19.35
CA GLY A 14 3.41 -2.85 19.21
C GLY A 14 2.70 -2.25 17.99
N THR A 15 3.35 -1.44 17.16
CA THR A 15 2.68 -0.86 15.98
C THR A 15 3.61 -0.90 14.78
N PRO A 16 3.27 -1.63 13.70
CA PRO A 16 4.11 -1.75 12.50
C PRO A 16 4.39 -0.41 11.79
N ILE A 17 3.57 0.62 12.05
CA ILE A 17 3.63 1.94 11.41
C ILE A 17 3.38 3.00 12.49
N GLY A 18 4.24 4.01 12.59
CA GLY A 18 4.07 5.13 13.51
C GLY A 18 2.95 6.10 13.07
N PRO A 19 2.35 6.89 13.99
CA PRO A 19 1.26 7.82 13.64
C PRO A 19 1.64 8.88 12.58
N GLY A 20 2.89 9.38 12.62
CA GLY A 20 3.40 10.33 11.64
C GLY A 20 3.58 9.71 10.25
N GLU A 21 4.10 8.47 10.20
CA GLU A 21 4.25 7.70 8.97
C GLU A 21 2.88 7.41 8.34
N LEU A 22 1.90 7.05 9.16
CA LEU A 22 0.52 6.83 8.74
C LEU A 22 -0.08 8.08 8.09
N GLY A 23 0.18 9.27 8.65
CA GLY A 23 -0.27 10.55 8.10
C GLY A 23 0.36 10.87 6.73
N ILE A 24 1.66 10.62 6.59
CA ILE A 24 2.39 10.85 5.32
C ILE A 24 1.92 9.86 4.25
N MET A 25 1.78 8.58 4.60
CA MET A 25 1.32 7.53 3.69
C MET A 25 -0.08 7.82 3.13
N ASN A 26 -0.96 8.38 3.96
CA ASN A 26 -2.35 8.71 3.56
C ASN A 26 -2.52 10.17 3.11
N SER A 27 -1.42 10.85 2.79
CA SER A 27 -1.48 12.25 2.36
C SER A 27 -1.89 12.38 0.88
N ARG A 28 -2.66 13.43 0.57
CA ARG A 28 -2.98 13.80 -0.81
C ARG A 28 -1.75 14.05 -1.67
N ALA A 29 -0.66 14.56 -1.08
CA ALA A 29 0.59 14.77 -1.80
C ALA A 29 1.18 13.43 -2.28
N ARG A 30 1.18 12.40 -1.43
CA ARG A 30 1.62 11.05 -1.80
C ARG A 30 0.75 10.45 -2.89
N GLU A 31 -0.57 10.60 -2.78
CA GLU A 31 -1.50 10.16 -3.82
C GLU A 31 -1.21 10.83 -5.18
N LEU A 32 -1.01 12.16 -5.20
CA LEU A 32 -0.67 12.88 -6.43
C LEU A 32 0.67 12.42 -7.03
N LEU A 33 1.70 12.22 -6.22
CA LEU A 33 2.98 11.69 -6.68
C LEU A 33 2.81 10.31 -7.33
N LEU A 34 2.13 9.39 -6.66
CA LEU A 34 1.86 8.05 -7.19
C LEU A 34 1.15 8.11 -8.55
N LYS A 35 0.09 8.91 -8.65
CA LYS A 35 -0.71 9.02 -9.88
C LYS A 35 0.07 9.63 -11.04
N TYR A 36 0.77 10.73 -10.80
CA TYR A 36 1.36 11.52 -11.88
C TYR A 36 2.81 11.18 -12.19
N TRP A 37 3.54 10.50 -11.29
CA TRP A 37 4.93 10.11 -11.51
C TRP A 37 5.07 8.59 -11.58
N ASP A 38 4.90 7.88 -10.46
CA ASP A 38 5.21 6.45 -10.34
C ASP A 38 4.45 5.61 -11.37
N PHE A 39 3.14 5.80 -11.47
CA PHE A 39 2.32 5.01 -12.38
C PHE A 39 2.51 5.36 -13.86
N ARG A 40 2.95 6.60 -14.17
CA ARG A 40 3.33 6.94 -15.55
C ARG A 40 4.61 6.23 -15.95
N LEU A 41 5.58 6.17 -15.04
CA LEU A 41 6.82 5.42 -15.25
C LEU A 41 6.54 3.93 -15.40
N PHE A 42 5.73 3.35 -14.52
CA PHE A 42 5.32 1.95 -14.57
C PHE A 42 4.61 1.61 -15.89
N SER A 43 3.61 2.42 -16.27
CA SER A 43 2.91 2.27 -17.55
C SER A 43 3.86 2.36 -18.76
N SER A 44 4.89 3.22 -18.69
CA SER A 44 5.92 3.32 -19.73
C SER A 44 6.81 2.08 -19.80
N ALA A 45 7.23 1.56 -18.65
CA ALA A 45 8.03 0.34 -18.58
C ALA A 45 7.27 -0.86 -19.16
N LEU A 46 6.00 -1.06 -18.76
CA LEU A 46 5.16 -2.13 -19.30
C LEU A 46 5.05 -2.06 -20.82
N ARG A 47 4.74 -0.88 -21.37
CA ARG A 47 4.67 -0.67 -22.83
C ARG A 47 6.00 -0.99 -23.51
N ARG A 48 7.14 -0.54 -22.95
CA ARG A 48 8.47 -0.79 -23.52
C ARG A 48 8.80 -2.28 -23.58
N HIS A 49 8.29 -3.06 -22.64
CA HIS A 49 8.48 -4.51 -22.60
C HIS A 49 7.35 -5.31 -23.27
N GLY A 50 6.37 -4.64 -23.90
CA GLY A 50 5.24 -5.31 -24.54
C GLY A 50 4.33 -6.07 -23.56
N ILE A 51 4.33 -5.68 -22.28
CA ILE A 51 3.52 -6.32 -21.24
C ILE A 51 2.14 -5.66 -21.21
N ASP A 52 1.11 -6.45 -21.42
CA ASP A 52 -0.29 -6.06 -21.26
C ASP A 52 -0.88 -6.74 -20.03
N LEU A 53 -1.45 -5.95 -19.12
CA LEU A 53 -2.03 -6.45 -17.88
C LEU A 53 -3.52 -6.78 -18.00
N ARG A 54 -4.20 -6.45 -19.11
CA ARG A 54 -5.66 -6.65 -19.24
C ARG A 54 -6.12 -8.09 -19.06
N SER A 55 -5.29 -9.07 -19.45
CA SER A 55 -5.56 -10.49 -19.26
C SER A 55 -4.89 -11.08 -18.01
N ALA A 56 -4.12 -10.27 -17.27
CA ALA A 56 -3.33 -10.71 -16.15
C ALA A 56 -4.15 -10.80 -14.85
N VAL A 57 -3.62 -11.60 -13.91
CA VAL A 57 -3.96 -11.54 -12.50
C VAL A 57 -2.87 -10.72 -11.82
N VAL A 58 -3.24 -9.66 -11.11
CA VAL A 58 -2.29 -8.73 -10.49
C VAL A 58 -2.47 -8.76 -8.98
N LEU A 59 -1.36 -8.82 -8.24
CA LEU A 59 -1.30 -8.66 -6.80
C LEU A 59 -0.66 -7.32 -6.44
N ASP A 60 -1.39 -6.48 -5.71
CA ASP A 60 -0.89 -5.26 -5.06
C ASP A 60 -0.50 -5.59 -3.61
N ALA A 61 0.75 -5.98 -3.41
CA ALA A 61 1.28 -6.37 -2.10
C ALA A 61 1.73 -5.14 -1.29
N GLY A 62 1.25 -5.02 -0.05
CA GLY A 62 1.43 -3.81 0.75
C GLY A 62 0.56 -2.67 0.24
N CYS A 63 -0.71 -2.95 -0.06
CA CYS A 63 -1.61 -2.01 -0.73
C CYS A 63 -1.96 -0.78 0.10
N GLY A 64 -1.66 -0.77 1.41
CA GLY A 64 -2.02 0.30 2.32
C GLY A 64 -3.51 0.58 2.24
N SER A 65 -3.88 1.87 2.20
CA SER A 65 -5.27 2.30 2.11
C SER A 65 -5.89 2.13 0.72
N GLY A 66 -5.19 1.50 -0.24
CA GLY A 66 -5.75 1.07 -1.52
C GLY A 66 -5.68 2.10 -2.65
N TYR A 67 -4.92 3.20 -2.52
CA TYR A 67 -4.82 4.20 -3.60
C TYR A 67 -4.12 3.64 -4.85
N SER A 68 -3.01 2.91 -4.67
CA SER A 68 -2.34 2.20 -5.76
C SER A 68 -3.27 1.18 -6.41
N THR A 69 -4.04 0.45 -5.62
CA THR A 69 -5.03 -0.52 -6.09
C THR A 69 -6.08 0.15 -7.00
N SER A 70 -6.59 1.32 -6.61
CA SER A 70 -7.49 2.12 -7.47
C SER A 70 -6.83 2.48 -8.80
N LEU A 71 -5.59 2.95 -8.78
CA LEU A 71 -4.86 3.33 -9.99
C LEU A 71 -4.61 2.11 -10.90
N ILE A 72 -4.20 0.97 -10.34
CA ILE A 72 -3.98 -0.27 -11.10
C ILE A 72 -5.26 -0.64 -11.85
N TRP A 73 -6.40 -0.64 -11.15
CA TRP A 73 -7.69 -0.94 -11.75
C TRP A 73 -8.06 0.06 -12.85
N GLU A 74 -7.98 1.38 -12.56
CA GLU A 74 -8.37 2.43 -13.49
C GLU A 74 -7.58 2.41 -14.80
N MET A 75 -6.25 2.21 -14.71
CA MET A 75 -5.35 2.37 -15.85
C MET A 75 -5.08 1.08 -16.62
N PHE A 76 -5.06 -0.06 -15.94
CA PHE A 76 -4.63 -1.32 -16.54
C PHE A 76 -5.75 -2.33 -16.73
N ARG A 77 -6.85 -2.19 -15.98
CA ARG A 77 -8.04 -3.06 -16.08
C ARG A 77 -7.68 -4.55 -16.16
N PRO A 78 -6.93 -5.09 -15.19
CA PRO A 78 -6.55 -6.49 -15.21
C PRO A 78 -7.78 -7.40 -15.14
N ARG A 79 -7.61 -8.67 -15.54
CA ARG A 79 -8.67 -9.68 -15.44
C ARG A 79 -9.08 -9.89 -13.98
N GLU A 80 -8.10 -9.86 -13.08
CA GLU A 80 -8.29 -9.99 -11.65
C GLU A 80 -7.27 -9.14 -10.90
N LEU A 81 -7.72 -8.50 -9.82
CA LEU A 81 -6.89 -7.67 -8.96
C LEU A 81 -7.05 -8.14 -7.51
N LEU A 82 -5.95 -8.56 -6.92
CA LEU A 82 -5.82 -8.88 -5.51
C LEU A 82 -5.02 -7.79 -4.81
N ALA A 83 -5.37 -7.48 -3.57
CA ALA A 83 -4.66 -6.49 -2.78
C ALA A 83 -4.53 -6.98 -1.34
N CYS A 84 -3.35 -6.87 -0.75
CA CYS A 84 -3.14 -7.25 0.63
C CYS A 84 -2.26 -6.27 1.39
N ASP A 85 -2.54 -6.14 2.69
CA ASP A 85 -1.68 -5.44 3.64
C ASP A 85 -1.67 -6.22 4.95
N VAL A 86 -0.57 -6.13 5.71
CA VAL A 86 -0.45 -6.78 7.02
C VAL A 86 -1.24 -6.02 8.09
N VAL A 87 -1.54 -4.74 7.87
CA VAL A 87 -2.24 -3.87 8.81
C VAL A 87 -3.76 -3.89 8.53
N PRO A 88 -4.60 -4.44 9.43
CA PRO A 88 -6.04 -4.57 9.18
C PRO A 88 -6.76 -3.24 8.90
N GLU A 89 -6.40 -2.16 9.58
CA GLU A 89 -7.01 -0.84 9.36
C GLU A 89 -6.79 -0.34 7.91
N GLN A 90 -5.65 -0.65 7.31
CA GLN A 90 -5.36 -0.30 5.92
C GLN A 90 -6.25 -1.07 4.96
N VAL A 91 -6.45 -2.36 5.22
CA VAL A 91 -7.35 -3.23 4.45
C VAL A 91 -8.80 -2.71 4.50
N GLU A 92 -9.29 -2.29 5.66
CA GLU A 92 -10.62 -1.70 5.78
C GLU A 92 -10.75 -0.39 4.97
N ARG A 93 -9.74 0.48 5.03
CA ARG A 93 -9.70 1.70 4.20
C ARG A 93 -9.65 1.39 2.70
N ALA A 94 -8.89 0.37 2.30
CA ALA A 94 -8.80 -0.07 0.91
C ALA A 94 -10.14 -0.63 0.41
N ARG A 95 -10.82 -1.45 1.22
CA ARG A 95 -12.18 -1.96 0.93
C ARG A 95 -13.18 -0.81 0.76
N ALA A 96 -13.12 0.18 1.64
CA ALA A 96 -14.01 1.34 1.60
C ALA A 96 -13.89 2.18 0.31
N ARG A 97 -12.81 2.02 -0.48
CA ARG A 97 -12.69 2.67 -1.79
C ARG A 97 -13.61 2.07 -2.87
N GLY A 98 -14.15 0.87 -2.66
CA GLY A 98 -15.07 0.24 -3.61
C GLY A 98 -14.46 -0.12 -4.96
N VAL A 99 -13.14 -0.34 -5.01
CA VAL A 99 -12.45 -0.80 -6.22
C VAL A 99 -12.82 -2.27 -6.48
N PRO A 100 -13.05 -2.69 -7.74
CA PRO A 100 -13.20 -4.11 -8.12
C PRO A 100 -11.92 -4.93 -7.91
N ALA A 101 -11.59 -5.20 -6.64
CA ALA A 101 -10.43 -5.96 -6.21
C ALA A 101 -10.81 -6.84 -5.02
N THR A 102 -10.17 -8.01 -4.92
CA THR A 102 -10.23 -8.84 -3.71
C THR A 102 -9.20 -8.31 -2.71
N VAL A 103 -9.68 -7.64 -1.67
CA VAL A 103 -8.81 -7.02 -0.65
C VAL A 103 -8.82 -7.85 0.64
N PHE A 104 -7.66 -8.23 1.18
CA PHE A 104 -7.56 -9.07 2.36
C PHE A 104 -6.35 -8.73 3.25
N VAL A 105 -6.39 -9.14 4.51
CA VAL A 105 -5.25 -9.05 5.43
C VAL A 105 -4.30 -10.22 5.14
N GLY A 106 -3.01 -9.93 4.92
CA GLY A 106 -2.03 -10.97 4.64
C GLY A 106 -0.59 -10.49 4.76
N ASP A 107 0.30 -11.39 5.20
CA ASP A 107 1.74 -11.20 5.11
C ASP A 107 2.24 -11.76 3.78
N ILE A 108 2.79 -10.90 2.93
CA ILE A 108 3.30 -11.28 1.60
C ILE A 108 4.42 -12.31 1.66
N THR A 109 5.15 -12.40 2.77
CA THR A 109 6.22 -13.40 2.94
C THR A 109 5.70 -14.80 3.26
N SER A 110 4.39 -14.91 3.54
CA SER A 110 3.71 -16.14 3.94
C SER A 110 2.50 -16.48 3.05
N LEU A 111 2.38 -15.83 1.88
CA LEU A 111 1.29 -15.96 0.91
C LEU A 111 1.53 -17.06 -0.13
#